data_AF-A0A838EVP5-F1
#
_entry.id   AF-A0A838EVP5-F1
#
_cell.length_a   1.000
_cell.length_b   1.000
_cell.length_c   1.000
_cell.angle_alpha   90.00
_cell.angle_beta   90.00
_cell.angle_gamma   90.00
#
_symmetry.space_group_name_H-M   'P 1'
#
loop_
_entity.id
_entity.type
_entity.pdbx_description
1 polymer ?
#
loop_
_entity_poly.entity_id
_entity_poly.type
_entity_poly.pdbx_seq_one_letter_code
_entity_poly.pdbx_strand_id
1 'polypeptide(L)'
;MKPYHFYLAFNPLFNEDQTWKTQAHEFHQKLKDKKATNPDAHMYWGKIQISEYSEPLNMSNFLQTVSENNDLQMDSHLYITDYQHMWVGKVSEVLKEIPDEENTLAFYKNKKVEVWFKIVDFDLLSNNSAETSAILNQIHVDNEYYNYKIKEMTPFTSGIRFPMIVQDKTQERFFNNPGLRILKDNPLLTTQGEAMKLNNLIHSFVIPEDTFKRIPEHIRSQIVHAEILLLEAQSGGKKDRFKLEQAILTYLKCLETLLNDTFVAYLKREEGHRIWITKDRSSPKFMRSALDKDKSSLTRLKDSTETFNLSQIKMLLDTPSFFPHTSLDYVFRGKKSFWEYCRLELRSTLKNESLIELRNILTTHGDVKAHDRELLLVRNILLGVGGRGVFNNVIEAWFELSPVKLKVA
;
A
#
# COMPACT_ATOMS: atom_id res chain seq x y z
N MET A 1 -14.91 -36.45 8.71
CA MET A 1 -15.09 -35.44 7.64
C MET A 1 -14.52 -34.11 8.11
N LYS A 2 -13.99 -33.29 7.21
CA LYS A 2 -13.57 -31.92 7.51
C LYS A 2 -14.70 -30.96 7.12
N PRO A 3 -14.94 -29.87 7.85
CA PRO A 3 -15.98 -28.92 7.48
C PRO A 3 -15.65 -28.21 6.17
N TYR A 4 -16.68 -27.83 5.44
CA TYR A 4 -16.57 -27.02 4.23
C TYR A 4 -16.98 -25.57 4.53
N HIS A 5 -16.35 -24.61 3.89
CA HIS A 5 -16.59 -23.19 4.13
C HIS A 5 -16.84 -22.46 2.81
N PHE A 6 -17.20 -21.19 2.89
CA PHE A 6 -17.44 -20.35 1.71
C PHE A 6 -16.32 -19.32 1.57
N TYR A 7 -15.90 -19.07 0.34
CA TYR A 7 -14.92 -18.03 0.03
C TYR A 7 -15.41 -17.15 -1.12
N LEU A 8 -15.32 -15.83 -0.96
CA LEU A 8 -15.59 -14.89 -2.03
C LEU A 8 -14.68 -13.67 -2.01
N ALA A 9 -14.40 -13.15 -3.21
CA ALA A 9 -13.85 -11.82 -3.38
C ALA A 9 -14.97 -10.76 -3.27
N PHE A 10 -14.60 -9.58 -2.75
CA PHE A 10 -15.49 -8.44 -2.56
C PHE A 10 -16.30 -8.10 -3.82
N ASN A 11 -17.48 -7.50 -3.62
CA ASN A 11 -18.28 -7.01 -4.72
C ASN A 11 -17.60 -5.79 -5.37
N PRO A 12 -17.52 -5.71 -6.71
CA PRO A 12 -16.64 -4.79 -7.44
C PRO A 12 -17.08 -3.31 -7.47
N LEU A 13 -17.86 -2.82 -6.50
CA LEU A 13 -18.35 -1.43 -6.48
C LEU A 13 -18.16 -0.82 -5.10
N PHE A 14 -17.52 0.35 -5.04
CA PHE A 14 -17.26 1.08 -3.80
C PHE A 14 -18.56 1.38 -3.03
N ASN A 15 -18.43 1.54 -1.71
CA ASN A 15 -19.55 1.78 -0.82
C ASN A 15 -20.26 3.09 -1.21
N GLU A 16 -21.61 3.09 -1.24
CA GLU A 16 -22.38 4.33 -1.50
C GLU A 16 -22.20 5.32 -0.35
N ASP A 17 -22.06 4.81 0.87
CA ASP A 17 -21.71 5.58 2.06
C ASP A 17 -20.18 5.66 2.21
N GLN A 18 -19.62 6.84 1.91
CA GLN A 18 -18.19 7.14 2.01
C GLN A 18 -17.68 7.20 3.47
N THR A 19 -18.57 7.13 4.45
CA THR A 19 -18.20 7.12 5.87
C THR A 19 -17.38 5.88 6.24
N TRP A 20 -17.61 4.76 5.55
CA TRP A 20 -16.99 3.47 5.87
C TRP A 20 -15.88 3.10 4.88
N LYS A 21 -14.77 2.53 5.39
CA LYS A 21 -13.62 2.09 4.58
C LYS A 21 -14.04 1.10 3.47
N THR A 22 -14.87 0.12 3.80
CA THR A 22 -15.39 -0.89 2.87
C THR A 22 -16.79 -1.34 3.28
N GLN A 23 -17.51 -2.02 2.38
CA GLN A 23 -18.82 -2.65 2.68
C GLN A 23 -18.77 -3.53 3.94
N ALA A 24 -17.66 -4.24 4.16
CA ALA A 24 -17.51 -5.09 5.33
C ALA A 24 -17.37 -4.30 6.65
N HIS A 25 -16.79 -3.09 6.62
CA HIS A 25 -16.75 -2.22 7.79
C HIS A 25 -18.15 -1.70 8.14
N GLU A 26 -18.92 -1.26 7.14
CA GLU A 26 -20.32 -0.86 7.34
C GLU A 26 -21.16 -2.03 7.87
N PHE A 27 -21.02 -3.20 7.25
CA PHE A 27 -21.71 -4.43 7.67
C PHE A 27 -21.37 -4.80 9.11
N HIS A 28 -20.09 -4.80 9.47
CA HIS A 28 -19.63 -5.08 10.82
C HIS A 28 -20.26 -4.11 11.82
N GLN A 29 -20.21 -2.81 11.57
CA GLN A 29 -20.79 -1.84 12.51
C GLN A 29 -22.30 -2.02 12.67
N LYS A 30 -23.04 -2.13 11.56
CA LYS A 30 -24.50 -2.32 11.61
C LYS A 30 -24.89 -3.59 12.34
N LEU A 31 -24.19 -4.70 12.09
CA LEU A 31 -24.45 -5.95 12.80
C LEU A 31 -24.06 -5.85 14.28
N LYS A 32 -22.97 -5.15 14.62
CA LYS A 32 -22.57 -4.87 16.01
C LYS A 32 -23.66 -4.09 16.76
N ASP A 33 -24.17 -3.03 16.16
CA ASP A 33 -25.23 -2.19 16.75
C ASP A 33 -26.54 -2.98 16.94
N LYS A 34 -26.91 -3.80 15.96
CA LYS A 34 -28.06 -4.71 16.07
C LYS A 34 -27.86 -5.77 17.17
N LYS A 35 -26.67 -6.38 17.25
CA LYS A 35 -26.33 -7.37 18.28
C LYS A 35 -26.25 -6.79 19.69
N ALA A 36 -25.88 -5.52 19.82
CA ALA A 36 -25.86 -4.83 21.11
C ALA A 36 -27.28 -4.67 21.71
N THR A 37 -28.30 -4.59 20.85
CA THR A 37 -29.71 -4.45 21.28
C THR A 37 -30.47 -5.77 21.27
N ASN A 38 -30.18 -6.66 20.31
CA ASN A 38 -30.79 -7.97 20.18
C ASN A 38 -29.71 -9.04 19.91
N PRO A 39 -29.40 -9.90 20.89
CA PRO A 39 -28.39 -10.95 20.75
C PRO A 39 -28.65 -11.94 19.61
N ASP A 40 -29.91 -12.10 19.18
CA ASP A 40 -30.31 -13.00 18.08
C ASP A 40 -30.31 -12.30 16.72
N ALA A 41 -29.98 -11.00 16.66
CA ALA A 41 -29.98 -10.25 15.41
C ALA A 41 -29.00 -10.85 14.38
N HIS A 42 -29.31 -10.69 13.10
CA HIS A 42 -28.48 -11.15 11.99
C HIS A 42 -28.52 -10.13 10.86
N MET A 43 -27.61 -10.29 9.91
CA MET A 43 -27.63 -9.54 8.65
C MET A 43 -27.27 -10.45 7.49
N TYR A 44 -27.69 -10.07 6.28
CA TYR A 44 -27.46 -10.84 5.06
C TYR A 44 -26.34 -10.24 4.24
N TRP A 45 -25.33 -11.05 3.91
CA TRP A 45 -24.28 -10.69 2.95
C TRP A 45 -24.57 -11.35 1.60
N GLY A 46 -24.54 -10.58 0.51
CA GLY A 46 -24.87 -11.06 -0.83
C GLY A 46 -23.68 -11.13 -1.78
N LYS A 47 -23.66 -12.12 -2.68
CA LYS A 47 -22.77 -12.09 -3.85
C LYS A 47 -23.52 -11.62 -5.09
N ILE A 48 -23.13 -10.47 -5.64
CA ILE A 48 -23.75 -9.92 -6.85
C ILE A 48 -23.36 -10.74 -8.08
N GLN A 49 -24.31 -10.96 -8.98
CA GLN A 49 -24.05 -11.51 -10.31
C GLN A 49 -23.39 -10.44 -11.19
N ILE A 50 -22.09 -10.58 -11.45
CA ILE A 50 -21.29 -9.60 -12.24
C ILE A 50 -21.32 -9.91 -13.74
N SER A 51 -21.53 -11.18 -14.12
CA SER A 51 -21.61 -11.62 -15.51
C SER A 51 -22.69 -12.68 -15.70
N GLU A 52 -23.17 -12.81 -16.94
CA GLU A 52 -23.98 -13.94 -17.36
C GLU A 52 -23.06 -15.15 -17.53
N TYR A 53 -22.81 -15.85 -16.42
CA TYR A 53 -22.13 -17.13 -16.46
C TYR A 53 -22.95 -18.12 -17.29
N SER A 54 -22.26 -18.99 -18.04
CA SER A 54 -22.89 -20.03 -18.86
C SER A 54 -23.71 -21.02 -18.04
N GLU A 55 -23.40 -21.17 -16.76
CA GLU A 55 -24.13 -22.05 -15.83
C GLU A 55 -24.61 -21.26 -14.60
N PRO A 56 -25.82 -21.51 -14.07
CA PRO A 56 -26.27 -20.91 -12.83
C PRO A 56 -25.48 -21.45 -11.63
N LEU A 57 -25.44 -20.68 -10.52
CA LEU A 57 -24.83 -21.16 -9.29
C LEU A 57 -25.64 -22.36 -8.76
N ASN A 58 -24.94 -23.44 -8.42
CA ASN A 58 -25.60 -24.62 -7.87
C ASN A 58 -25.92 -24.42 -6.38
N MET A 59 -27.08 -23.82 -6.10
CA MET A 59 -27.54 -23.50 -4.75
C MET A 59 -27.66 -24.71 -3.82
N SER A 60 -27.95 -25.91 -4.34
CA SER A 60 -28.08 -27.11 -3.50
C SER A 60 -26.77 -27.45 -2.79
N ASN A 61 -25.64 -27.23 -3.44
CA ASN A 61 -24.32 -27.52 -2.86
C ASN A 61 -24.03 -26.63 -1.64
N PHE A 62 -24.42 -25.35 -1.70
CA PHE A 62 -24.24 -24.42 -0.59
C PHE A 62 -25.18 -24.74 0.58
N LEU A 63 -26.44 -25.09 0.30
CA LEU A 63 -27.39 -25.53 1.34
C LEU A 63 -26.91 -26.82 2.02
N GLN A 64 -26.45 -27.79 1.23
CA GLN A 64 -25.89 -29.04 1.73
C GLN A 64 -24.66 -28.80 2.62
N THR A 65 -23.75 -27.92 2.21
CA THR A 65 -22.56 -27.56 3.01
C THR A 65 -22.94 -27.06 4.42
N VAL A 66 -23.95 -26.19 4.53
CA VAL A 66 -24.40 -25.69 5.85
C VAL A 66 -25.01 -26.83 6.67
N SER A 67 -25.84 -27.68 6.05
CA SER A 67 -26.45 -28.83 6.73
C SER A 67 -25.39 -29.80 7.27
N GLU A 68 -24.41 -30.17 6.45
CA GLU A 68 -23.34 -31.10 6.83
C GLU A 68 -22.49 -30.56 7.98
N ASN A 69 -22.13 -29.26 7.93
CA ASN A 69 -21.39 -28.65 9.04
C ASN A 69 -22.21 -28.64 10.33
N ASN A 70 -23.52 -28.35 10.26
CA ASN A 70 -24.40 -28.41 11.42
C ASN A 70 -24.48 -29.82 12.01
N ASP A 71 -24.60 -30.85 11.16
CA ASP A 71 -24.58 -32.26 11.58
C ASP A 71 -23.26 -32.65 12.26
N LEU A 72 -22.15 -32.06 11.80
CA LEU A 72 -20.82 -32.21 12.38
C LEU A 72 -20.59 -31.33 13.63
N GLN A 73 -21.57 -30.53 14.05
CA GLN A 73 -21.43 -29.53 15.12
C GLN A 73 -20.27 -28.55 14.89
N MET A 74 -20.06 -28.18 13.62
CA MET A 74 -19.02 -27.26 13.17
C MET A 74 -19.66 -26.01 12.58
N ASP A 75 -18.99 -24.88 12.75
CA ASP A 75 -19.44 -23.62 12.17
C ASP A 75 -19.18 -23.55 10.66
N SER A 76 -20.13 -22.98 9.94
CA SER A 76 -19.95 -22.62 8.53
C SER A 76 -19.35 -21.22 8.44
N HIS A 77 -18.13 -21.11 7.91
CA HIS A 77 -17.48 -19.82 7.72
C HIS A 77 -17.73 -19.24 6.33
N LEU A 78 -17.83 -17.92 6.24
CA LEU A 78 -17.73 -17.14 5.02
C LEU A 78 -16.50 -16.25 5.08
N TYR A 79 -15.47 -16.58 4.29
CA TYR A 79 -14.28 -15.77 4.11
C TYR A 79 -14.50 -14.75 2.98
N ILE A 80 -14.26 -13.47 3.29
CA ILE A 80 -14.51 -12.35 2.37
C ILE A 80 -13.24 -11.51 2.29
N THR A 81 -12.72 -11.29 1.08
CA THR A 81 -11.47 -10.53 0.89
C THR A 81 -11.50 -9.56 -0.28
N ASP A 82 -10.85 -8.41 -0.09
CA ASP A 82 -10.43 -7.47 -1.13
C ASP A 82 -8.92 -7.60 -1.44
N TYR A 83 -8.30 -8.70 -0.97
CA TYR A 83 -6.86 -9.00 -1.00
C TYR A 83 -5.98 -8.11 -0.11
N GLN A 84 -6.58 -7.16 0.60
CA GLN A 84 -5.92 -6.38 1.65
C GLN A 84 -6.46 -6.72 3.05
N HIS A 85 -7.76 -6.99 3.13
CA HIS A 85 -8.47 -7.38 4.33
C HIS A 85 -8.97 -8.81 4.17
N MET A 86 -8.99 -9.55 5.28
CA MET A 86 -9.62 -10.85 5.37
C MET A 86 -10.68 -10.82 6.46
N TRP A 87 -11.94 -10.97 6.08
CA TRP A 87 -13.07 -11.03 7.00
C TRP A 87 -13.58 -12.45 7.11
N VAL A 88 -14.14 -12.78 8.27
CA VAL A 88 -14.84 -14.05 8.50
C VAL A 88 -16.22 -13.80 9.07
N GLY A 89 -17.23 -14.43 8.47
CA GLY A 89 -18.60 -14.47 8.98
C GLY A 89 -19.03 -15.86 9.38
N LYS A 90 -19.77 -15.97 10.49
CA LYS A 90 -20.48 -17.19 10.86
C LYS A 90 -21.80 -17.25 10.10
N VAL A 91 -21.91 -18.22 9.20
CA VAL A 91 -23.10 -18.45 8.37
C VAL A 91 -24.04 -19.39 9.10
N SER A 92 -25.27 -18.95 9.33
CA SER A 92 -26.33 -19.83 9.84
C SER A 92 -27.20 -20.41 8.73
N GLU A 93 -27.28 -19.74 7.58
CA GLU A 93 -28.19 -20.09 6.50
C GLU A 93 -27.72 -19.50 5.16
N VAL A 94 -28.07 -20.18 4.05
CA VAL A 94 -27.85 -19.71 2.68
C VAL A 94 -29.19 -19.61 1.97
N LEU A 95 -29.43 -18.51 1.27
CA LEU A 95 -30.71 -18.17 0.66
C LEU A 95 -30.54 -17.68 -0.78
N LYS A 96 -31.55 -17.92 -1.62
CA LYS A 96 -31.62 -17.31 -2.96
C LYS A 96 -32.22 -15.89 -2.91
N GLU A 97 -33.18 -15.68 -2.03
CA GLU A 97 -33.86 -14.41 -1.79
C GLU A 97 -34.00 -14.19 -0.28
N ILE A 98 -33.93 -12.94 0.15
CA ILE A 98 -34.05 -12.58 1.57
C ILE A 98 -35.46 -12.10 1.89
N PRO A 99 -36.00 -12.43 3.08
CA PRO A 99 -37.35 -12.03 3.46
C PRO A 99 -37.45 -10.56 3.89
N ASP A 100 -36.33 -9.94 4.25
CA ASP A 100 -36.28 -8.59 4.83
C ASP A 100 -35.05 -7.83 4.31
N GLU A 101 -35.31 -6.83 3.45
CA GLU A 101 -34.28 -5.97 2.87
C GLU A 101 -33.67 -4.99 3.89
N GLU A 102 -34.29 -4.75 5.06
CA GLU A 102 -33.72 -3.91 6.13
C GLU A 102 -32.58 -4.62 6.87
N ASN A 103 -32.48 -5.94 6.70
CA ASN A 103 -31.42 -6.78 7.26
C ASN A 103 -30.23 -6.97 6.31
N THR A 104 -30.06 -6.08 5.33
CA THR A 104 -28.86 -6.02 4.47
C THR A 104 -28.34 -4.59 4.33
N LEU A 105 -27.24 -4.41 3.58
CA LEU A 105 -26.75 -3.08 3.24
C LEU A 105 -27.60 -2.46 2.13
N ALA A 106 -27.83 -1.15 2.20
CA ALA A 106 -28.50 -0.38 1.14
C ALA A 106 -27.80 -0.55 -0.22
N PHE A 107 -26.49 -0.82 -0.19
CA PHE A 107 -25.68 -1.19 -1.35
C PHE A 107 -26.33 -2.25 -2.24
N TYR A 108 -27.09 -3.22 -1.72
CA TYR A 108 -27.67 -4.28 -2.55
C TYR A 108 -28.96 -3.88 -3.26
N LYS A 109 -29.51 -2.69 -2.98
CA LYS A 109 -30.76 -2.22 -3.58
C LYS A 109 -30.64 -2.18 -5.11
N ASN A 110 -31.64 -2.74 -5.80
CA ASN A 110 -31.70 -2.86 -7.26
C ASN A 110 -30.55 -3.67 -7.90
N LYS A 111 -29.79 -4.45 -7.13
CA LYS A 111 -28.72 -5.31 -7.66
C LYS A 111 -29.19 -6.76 -7.71
N LYS A 112 -28.80 -7.46 -8.77
CA LYS A 112 -29.08 -8.90 -8.91
C LYS A 112 -28.10 -9.69 -8.05
N VAL A 113 -28.56 -10.13 -6.89
CA VAL A 113 -27.78 -10.98 -5.99
C VAL A 113 -28.02 -12.45 -6.35
N GLU A 114 -26.93 -13.20 -6.51
CA GLU A 114 -26.96 -14.60 -6.92
C GLU A 114 -27.18 -15.54 -5.73
N VAL A 115 -26.64 -15.18 -4.57
CA VAL A 115 -26.76 -15.93 -3.33
C VAL A 115 -26.59 -15.00 -2.13
N TRP A 116 -27.33 -15.30 -1.07
CA TRP A 116 -27.31 -14.60 0.21
C TRP A 116 -26.83 -15.53 1.32
N PHE A 117 -26.02 -15.00 2.22
CA PHE A 117 -25.53 -15.66 3.43
C PHE A 117 -26.08 -14.94 4.65
N LYS A 118 -26.78 -15.66 5.52
CA LYS A 118 -27.25 -15.14 6.81
C LYS A 118 -26.11 -15.19 7.82
N ILE A 119 -25.62 -14.02 8.22
CA ILE A 119 -24.46 -13.85 9.10
C ILE A 119 -24.92 -13.51 10.51
N VAL A 120 -24.48 -14.31 11.48
CA VAL A 120 -24.84 -14.15 12.91
C VAL A 120 -23.68 -13.68 13.78
N ASP A 121 -22.45 -13.75 13.28
CA ASP A 121 -21.24 -13.18 13.89
C ASP A 121 -20.27 -12.83 12.77
N PHE A 122 -19.48 -11.77 12.93
CA PHE A 122 -18.63 -11.23 11.85
C PHE A 122 -17.44 -10.52 12.43
N ASP A 123 -16.24 -10.77 11.89
CA ASP A 123 -15.01 -10.20 12.43
C ASP A 123 -13.92 -10.06 11.37
N LEU A 124 -12.94 -9.19 11.66
CA LEU A 124 -11.76 -8.95 10.82
C LEU A 124 -10.60 -9.83 11.29
N LEU A 125 -10.07 -10.67 10.39
CA LEU A 125 -8.90 -11.53 10.66
C LEU A 125 -7.58 -10.84 10.30
N SER A 126 -7.57 -10.01 9.26
CA SER A 126 -6.38 -9.29 8.82
C SER A 126 -6.73 -7.99 8.11
N ASN A 127 -5.87 -6.98 8.22
CA ASN A 127 -6.00 -5.68 7.55
C ASN A 127 -4.80 -5.30 6.67
N ASN A 128 -3.92 -6.26 6.38
CA ASN A 128 -2.81 -6.10 5.44
C ASN A 128 -2.71 -7.29 4.47
N SER A 129 -2.10 -7.06 3.32
CA SER A 129 -2.02 -8.02 2.23
C SER A 129 -1.14 -9.24 2.53
N ALA A 130 -0.08 -9.08 3.33
CA ALA A 130 0.83 -10.18 3.64
C ALA A 130 0.16 -11.24 4.51
N GLU A 131 -0.49 -10.83 5.59
CA GLU A 131 -1.23 -11.72 6.48
C GLU A 131 -2.51 -12.24 5.80
N THR A 132 -3.22 -11.41 5.03
CA THR A 132 -4.33 -11.87 4.17
C THR A 132 -3.89 -12.98 3.23
N SER A 133 -2.71 -12.84 2.59
CA SER A 133 -2.15 -13.88 1.72
C SER A 133 -1.76 -15.15 2.50
N ALA A 134 -1.23 -15.00 3.71
CA ALA A 134 -0.91 -16.13 4.57
C ALA A 134 -2.15 -16.95 4.94
N ILE A 135 -3.27 -16.29 5.24
CA ILE A 135 -4.57 -16.94 5.50
C ILE A 135 -5.09 -17.62 4.23
N LEU A 136 -5.04 -16.94 3.07
CA LEU A 136 -5.48 -17.50 1.79
C LEU A 136 -4.73 -18.79 1.41
N ASN A 137 -3.43 -18.89 1.73
CA ASN A 137 -2.63 -20.10 1.48
C ASN A 137 -3.08 -21.32 2.32
N GLN A 138 -3.83 -21.10 3.40
CA GLN A 138 -4.45 -22.17 4.20
C GLN A 138 -5.78 -22.65 3.61
N ILE A 139 -6.40 -21.84 2.75
CA ILE A 139 -7.67 -22.15 2.08
C ILE A 139 -7.38 -22.89 0.78
N HIS A 140 -8.10 -23.98 0.53
CA HIS A 140 -7.91 -24.82 -0.65
C HIS A 140 -9.24 -25.40 -1.14
N VAL A 141 -9.22 -25.95 -2.35
CA VAL A 141 -10.35 -26.64 -2.98
C VAL A 141 -9.90 -28.06 -3.32
N ASP A 142 -10.32 -29.01 -2.49
CA ASP A 142 -10.21 -30.44 -2.77
C ASP A 142 -11.48 -31.13 -2.25
N ASN A 143 -12.61 -30.81 -2.88
CA ASN A 143 -13.94 -31.26 -2.46
C ASN A 143 -14.76 -31.76 -3.65
N GLU A 144 -15.87 -32.43 -3.32
CA GLU A 144 -16.77 -33.07 -4.30
C GLU A 144 -17.64 -32.10 -5.11
N TYR A 145 -17.68 -30.82 -4.73
CA TYR A 145 -18.51 -29.81 -5.39
C TYR A 145 -17.87 -29.26 -6.67
N TYR A 146 -16.58 -29.52 -6.90
CA TYR A 146 -15.84 -29.04 -8.06
C TYR A 146 -15.05 -30.16 -8.75
N ASN A 147 -15.04 -30.12 -10.09
CA ASN A 147 -14.28 -31.06 -10.93
C ASN A 147 -12.77 -30.72 -11.02
N TYR A 148 -12.31 -29.73 -10.25
CA TYR A 148 -10.94 -29.24 -10.25
C TYR A 148 -10.45 -29.06 -8.82
N LYS A 149 -9.12 -29.07 -8.65
CA LYS A 149 -8.47 -28.87 -7.35
C LYS A 149 -7.63 -27.61 -7.36
N ILE A 150 -7.71 -26.83 -6.28
CA ILE A 150 -6.87 -25.67 -6.03
C ILE A 150 -6.12 -25.92 -4.74
N LYS A 151 -4.79 -25.99 -4.80
CA LYS A 151 -3.96 -26.28 -3.62
C LYS A 151 -3.96 -25.15 -2.58
N GLU A 152 -4.01 -23.91 -3.08
CA GLU A 152 -3.90 -22.67 -2.30
C GLU A 152 -4.63 -21.54 -3.04
N MET A 153 -5.42 -20.75 -2.33
CA MET A 153 -6.05 -19.56 -2.89
C MET A 153 -5.04 -18.41 -2.97
N THR A 154 -5.04 -17.65 -4.06
CA THR A 154 -4.17 -16.49 -4.23
C THR A 154 -4.91 -15.34 -4.92
N PRO A 155 -4.45 -14.09 -4.81
CA PRO A 155 -5.01 -12.97 -5.57
C PRO A 155 -4.89 -13.14 -7.09
N PHE A 156 -3.97 -13.98 -7.56
CA PHE A 156 -3.68 -14.22 -8.96
C PHE A 156 -4.49 -15.38 -9.56
N THR A 157 -5.33 -16.03 -8.76
CA THR A 157 -6.11 -17.17 -9.24
C THR A 157 -7.25 -16.67 -10.14
N SER A 158 -6.94 -16.51 -11.43
CA SER A 158 -7.85 -16.00 -12.46
C SER A 158 -8.80 -17.07 -12.97
N GLY A 159 -9.95 -16.65 -13.51
CA GLY A 159 -10.90 -17.55 -14.19
C GLY A 159 -11.77 -18.37 -13.25
N ILE A 160 -11.81 -18.03 -11.95
CA ILE A 160 -12.67 -18.69 -10.97
C ILE A 160 -13.91 -17.86 -10.70
N ARG A 161 -15.05 -18.55 -10.62
CA ARG A 161 -16.32 -17.97 -10.18
C ARG A 161 -16.42 -18.00 -8.65
N PHE A 162 -16.84 -16.87 -8.09
CA PHE A 162 -17.21 -16.75 -6.67
C PHE A 162 -18.74 -16.71 -6.51
N PRO A 163 -19.29 -17.20 -5.39
CA PRO A 163 -18.57 -17.76 -4.24
C PRO A 163 -18.12 -19.20 -4.48
N MET A 164 -17.12 -19.63 -3.72
CA MET A 164 -16.56 -20.98 -3.75
C MET A 164 -16.85 -21.74 -2.46
N ILE A 165 -16.97 -23.07 -2.55
CA ILE A 165 -16.91 -23.98 -1.41
C ILE A 165 -15.45 -24.42 -1.24
N VAL A 166 -14.90 -24.19 -0.06
CA VAL A 166 -13.47 -24.35 0.24
C VAL A 166 -13.27 -25.16 1.52
N GLN A 167 -12.03 -25.56 1.77
CA GLN A 167 -11.59 -26.20 3.01
C GLN A 167 -10.47 -25.38 3.64
N ASP A 168 -10.42 -25.39 4.97
CA ASP A 168 -9.36 -24.78 5.75
C ASP A 168 -8.40 -25.85 6.28
N LYS A 169 -7.09 -25.71 5.97
CA LYS A 169 -6.04 -26.60 6.47
C LYS A 169 -5.88 -26.52 7.98
N THR A 170 -6.11 -25.35 8.57
CA THR A 170 -5.92 -25.07 9.99
C THR A 170 -7.06 -25.59 10.86
N GLN A 171 -8.27 -25.74 10.27
CA GLN A 171 -9.51 -26.09 10.98
C GLN A 171 -9.80 -25.14 12.15
N GLU A 172 -9.54 -23.85 11.95
CA GLU A 172 -9.78 -22.82 12.95
C GLU A 172 -11.23 -22.80 13.42
N ARG A 173 -11.43 -22.48 14.70
CA ARG A 173 -12.74 -22.47 15.37
C ARG A 173 -13.03 -21.07 15.91
N PHE A 174 -13.14 -20.11 15.00
CA PHE A 174 -13.22 -18.68 15.34
C PHE A 174 -14.34 -18.35 16.33
N PHE A 175 -15.48 -19.05 16.24
CA PHE A 175 -16.72 -18.73 16.96
C PHE A 175 -17.08 -19.72 18.08
N ASN A 176 -16.15 -20.60 18.49
CA ASN A 176 -16.38 -21.55 19.59
C ASN A 176 -16.25 -20.94 20.99
N ASN A 177 -15.65 -19.75 21.11
CA ASN A 177 -15.45 -19.10 22.41
C ASN A 177 -16.77 -18.51 22.93
N PRO A 178 -16.99 -18.47 24.26
CA PRO A 178 -18.16 -17.81 24.83
C PRO A 178 -18.18 -16.32 24.44
N GLY A 179 -19.34 -15.87 23.96
CA GLY A 179 -19.59 -14.51 23.51
C GLY A 179 -19.23 -14.25 22.04
N LEU A 180 -20.05 -13.43 21.38
CA LEU A 180 -19.91 -13.05 19.98
C LEU A 180 -18.62 -12.26 19.74
N ARG A 181 -17.87 -12.62 18.70
CA ARG A 181 -16.63 -11.92 18.32
C ARG A 181 -16.89 -10.47 17.96
N ILE A 182 -17.99 -10.19 17.26
CA ILE A 182 -18.36 -8.84 16.82
C ILE A 182 -18.54 -7.84 17.98
N LEU A 183 -18.85 -8.34 19.18
CA LEU A 183 -19.01 -7.52 20.39
C LEU A 183 -17.68 -7.31 21.13
N LYS A 184 -16.64 -8.09 20.82
CA LYS A 184 -15.31 -7.94 21.40
C LYS A 184 -14.58 -6.81 20.69
N ASP A 185 -13.68 -6.13 21.40
CA ASP A 185 -12.81 -5.14 20.78
C ASP A 185 -11.78 -5.85 19.91
N ASN A 186 -11.84 -5.61 18.60
CA ASN A 186 -10.84 -6.07 17.67
C ASN A 186 -9.85 -4.93 17.39
N PRO A 187 -8.55 -5.07 17.76
CA PRO A 187 -7.53 -4.05 17.51
C PRO A 187 -7.38 -3.71 16.03
N LEU A 188 -7.70 -4.63 15.13
CA LEU A 188 -7.67 -4.42 13.68
C LEU A 188 -8.76 -3.46 13.20
N LEU A 189 -9.84 -3.32 13.98
CA LEU A 189 -10.99 -2.44 13.73
C LEU A 189 -10.91 -1.12 14.53
N THR A 190 -10.33 -1.16 15.73
CA THR A 190 -10.23 0.01 16.63
C THR A 190 -9.07 0.95 16.31
N THR A 191 -8.24 0.63 15.31
CA THR A 191 -7.32 1.59 14.67
C THR A 191 -8.07 2.67 13.87
N GLN A 192 -8.96 3.40 14.54
CA GLN A 192 -9.37 4.75 14.18
C GLN A 192 -8.23 5.70 14.51
N GLY A 193 -7.22 5.69 13.66
CA GLY A 193 -6.20 6.72 13.65
C GLY A 193 -5.89 7.01 12.19
N GLU A 194 -5.79 8.29 11.85
CA GLU A 194 -5.23 8.76 10.57
C GLU A 194 -3.94 8.01 10.22
N ALA A 195 -3.18 7.58 11.24
CA ALA A 195 -2.03 6.68 11.20
C ALA A 195 -2.23 5.34 10.44
N MET A 196 -3.44 4.78 10.34
CA MET A 196 -3.69 3.53 9.60
C MET A 196 -4.34 3.72 8.22
N LYS A 197 -5.07 4.81 7.96
CA LYS A 197 -5.30 5.22 6.55
C LYS A 197 -3.93 5.36 5.89
N LEU A 198 -3.03 6.01 6.61
CA LEU A 198 -1.64 6.23 6.26
C LEU A 198 -0.80 4.95 6.15
N ASN A 199 -0.85 4.04 7.14
CA ASN A 199 -0.12 2.77 7.05
C ASN A 199 -0.65 1.89 5.90
N ASN A 200 -1.98 1.79 5.70
CA ASN A 200 -2.54 0.97 4.63
C ASN A 200 -2.38 1.60 3.24
N LEU A 201 -2.27 2.92 3.12
CA LEU A 201 -1.82 3.59 1.89
C LEU A 201 -0.34 3.28 1.65
N ILE A 202 0.53 3.45 2.64
CA ILE A 202 1.97 3.16 2.50
C ILE A 202 2.25 1.66 2.23
N HIS A 203 1.50 0.75 2.85
CA HIS A 203 1.61 -0.70 2.62
C HIS A 203 0.94 -1.17 1.32
N SER A 204 0.08 -0.35 0.70
CA SER A 204 -0.44 -0.59 -0.66
C SER A 204 0.41 0.08 -1.76
N PHE A 205 1.44 0.85 -1.39
CA PHE A 205 2.39 1.44 -2.32
C PHE A 205 3.76 0.77 -2.24
N VAL A 206 4.06 -0.11 -3.20
CA VAL A 206 5.27 -0.29 -4.04
C VAL A 206 6.70 -0.24 -3.44
N ILE A 207 6.89 0.30 -2.23
CA ILE A 207 8.08 0.14 -1.40
C ILE A 207 7.80 -1.00 -0.41
N PRO A 208 8.50 -2.14 -0.52
CA PRO A 208 8.39 -3.24 0.43
C PRO A 208 8.60 -2.77 1.88
N GLU A 209 7.88 -3.36 2.83
CA GLU A 209 7.92 -2.97 4.24
C GLU A 209 9.36 -3.00 4.80
N ASP A 210 10.16 -3.98 4.41
CA ASP A 210 11.56 -4.09 4.80
C ASP A 210 12.42 -2.93 4.29
N THR A 211 12.12 -2.41 3.09
CA THR A 211 12.77 -1.22 2.54
C THR A 211 12.27 0.03 3.25
N PHE A 212 10.96 0.14 3.48
CA PHE A 212 10.37 1.29 4.17
C PHE A 212 10.93 1.42 5.59
N LYS A 213 11.07 0.32 6.35
CA LYS A 213 11.69 0.31 7.68
C LYS A 213 13.13 0.81 7.70
N ARG A 214 13.86 0.75 6.58
CA ARG A 214 15.24 1.25 6.43
C ARG A 214 15.31 2.74 6.07
N ILE A 215 14.20 3.33 5.60
CA ILE A 215 14.12 4.77 5.40
C ILE A 215 14.12 5.45 6.78
N PRO A 216 14.94 6.50 7.00
CA PRO A 216 14.93 7.29 8.22
C PRO A 216 13.53 7.77 8.60
N GLU A 217 13.20 7.71 9.90
CA GLU A 217 11.85 8.00 10.41
C GLU A 217 11.34 9.38 9.97
N HIS A 218 12.17 10.40 10.02
CA HIS A 218 11.81 11.75 9.62
C HIS A 218 11.45 11.88 8.12
N ILE A 219 11.98 11.00 7.25
CA ILE A 219 11.63 10.92 5.83
C ILE A 219 10.33 10.11 5.67
N ARG A 220 10.19 9.00 6.42
CA ARG A 220 8.94 8.22 6.43
C ARG A 220 7.75 9.09 6.80
N SER A 221 7.87 9.89 7.86
CA SER A 221 6.83 10.82 8.32
C SER A 221 6.50 11.90 7.29
N GLN A 222 7.43 12.29 6.40
CA GLN A 222 7.13 13.23 5.32
C GLN A 222 6.47 12.56 4.12
N ILE A 223 6.85 11.32 3.77
CA ILE A 223 6.17 10.50 2.74
C ILE A 223 4.71 10.27 3.15
N VAL A 224 4.52 9.87 4.41
CA VAL A 224 3.25 9.84 5.13
C VAL A 224 2.45 11.13 4.91
N HIS A 225 3.04 12.28 5.24
CA HIS A 225 2.35 13.55 5.14
C HIS A 225 1.94 13.88 3.70
N ALA A 226 2.80 13.57 2.72
CA ALA A 226 2.50 13.74 1.31
C ALA A 226 1.30 12.89 0.84
N GLU A 227 1.18 11.63 1.31
CA GLU A 227 0.00 10.81 1.01
C GLU A 227 -1.28 11.37 1.63
N ILE A 228 -1.23 11.93 2.85
CA ILE A 228 -2.39 12.59 3.47
C ILE A 228 -2.84 13.77 2.62
N LEU A 229 -1.91 14.63 2.21
CA LEU A 229 -2.20 15.78 1.35
C LEU A 229 -2.80 15.35 0.01
N LEU A 230 -2.36 14.23 -0.58
CA LEU A 230 -2.93 13.68 -1.82
C LEU A 230 -4.38 13.23 -1.63
N LEU A 231 -4.68 12.53 -0.54
CA LEU A 231 -6.05 12.11 -0.25
C LEU A 231 -6.96 13.32 -0.07
N GLU A 232 -6.51 14.30 0.71
CA GLU A 232 -7.25 15.53 0.94
C GLU A 232 -7.48 16.32 -0.36
N ALA A 233 -6.52 16.29 -1.29
CA ALA A 233 -6.66 16.90 -2.61
C ALA A 233 -7.75 16.23 -3.46
N GLN A 234 -8.07 14.96 -3.17
CA GLN A 234 -9.04 14.14 -3.90
C GLN A 234 -10.41 14.03 -3.21
N SER A 235 -10.49 14.26 -1.90
CA SER A 235 -11.70 14.00 -1.09
C SER A 235 -12.72 15.13 -1.06
N GLY A 236 -12.40 16.31 -1.59
CA GLY A 236 -13.38 17.38 -1.82
C GLY A 236 -13.93 17.28 -3.23
N GLY A 237 -15.25 17.41 -3.43
CA GLY A 237 -15.90 17.40 -4.77
C GLY A 237 -15.36 18.43 -5.79
N LYS A 238 -14.41 19.28 -5.39
CA LYS A 238 -13.47 19.99 -6.25
C LYS A 238 -12.03 19.54 -5.90
N LYS A 239 -11.28 19.09 -6.92
CA LYS A 239 -9.86 18.78 -6.78
C LYS A 239 -9.10 20.00 -6.22
N ASP A 240 -8.49 19.84 -5.05
CA ASP A 240 -7.66 20.88 -4.44
C ASP A 240 -6.24 20.80 -4.99
N ARG A 241 -6.01 21.55 -6.08
CA ARG A 241 -4.74 21.58 -6.79
C ARG A 241 -3.57 22.04 -5.92
N PHE A 242 -3.82 22.95 -4.98
CA PHE A 242 -2.78 23.45 -4.08
C PHE A 242 -2.26 22.34 -3.17
N LYS A 243 -3.15 21.52 -2.61
CA LYS A 243 -2.76 20.35 -1.81
C LYS A 243 -2.02 19.30 -2.63
N LEU A 244 -2.43 19.07 -3.89
CA LEU A 244 -1.72 18.19 -4.81
C LEU A 244 -0.29 18.68 -5.04
N GLU A 245 -0.11 19.96 -5.35
CA GLU A 245 1.20 20.59 -5.56
C GLU A 245 2.09 20.51 -4.31
N GLN A 246 1.51 20.76 -3.12
CA GLN A 246 2.22 20.59 -1.85
C GLN A 246 2.65 19.14 -1.59
N ALA A 247 1.80 18.16 -1.91
CA ALA A 247 2.16 16.76 -1.77
C ALA A 247 3.33 16.37 -2.67
N ILE A 248 3.31 16.78 -3.95
CA ILE A 248 4.40 16.51 -4.89
C ILE A 248 5.69 17.21 -4.48
N LEU A 249 5.62 18.46 -4.02
CA LEU A 249 6.79 19.14 -3.47
C LEU A 249 7.36 18.40 -2.26
N THR A 250 6.50 17.87 -1.40
CA THR A 250 6.91 17.08 -0.23
C THR A 250 7.64 15.80 -0.65
N TYR A 251 7.16 15.08 -1.68
CA TYR A 251 7.88 13.95 -2.24
C TYR A 251 9.28 14.30 -2.76
N LEU A 252 9.39 15.39 -3.50
CA LEU A 252 10.67 15.84 -4.04
C LEU A 252 11.64 16.22 -2.92
N LYS A 253 11.16 16.88 -1.85
CA LYS A 253 11.95 17.18 -0.64
C LYS A 253 12.36 15.91 0.12
N CYS A 254 11.52 14.87 0.15
CA CYS A 254 11.88 13.58 0.72
C CYS A 254 13.06 12.97 -0.04
N LEU A 255 13.06 13.03 -1.38
CA LEU A 255 14.18 12.56 -2.20
C LEU A 255 15.44 13.39 -1.94
N GLU A 256 15.34 14.72 -1.83
CA GLU A 256 16.45 15.60 -1.46
C GLU A 256 17.05 15.18 -0.13
N THR A 257 16.21 15.02 0.89
CA THR A 257 16.64 14.63 2.25
C THR A 257 17.33 13.27 2.21
N LEU A 258 16.74 12.29 1.53
CA LEU A 258 17.34 10.96 1.40
C LEU A 258 18.72 11.00 0.73
N LEU A 259 18.88 11.79 -0.34
CA LEU A 259 20.17 11.93 -1.03
C LEU A 259 21.19 12.72 -0.20
N ASN A 260 20.75 13.64 0.66
CA ASN A 260 21.65 14.30 1.61
C ASN A 260 22.15 13.30 2.65
N ASP A 261 21.26 12.48 3.21
CA ASP A 261 21.58 11.47 4.23
C ASP A 261 22.43 10.30 3.71
N THR A 262 22.41 10.07 2.39
CA THR A 262 23.17 8.99 1.74
C THR A 262 24.36 9.56 0.96
N PHE A 263 24.11 10.10 -0.23
CA PHE A 263 25.12 10.57 -1.18
C PHE A 263 25.98 11.71 -0.61
N VAL A 264 25.37 12.80 -0.12
CA VAL A 264 26.13 13.96 0.38
C VAL A 264 26.83 13.63 1.69
N ALA A 265 26.18 12.91 2.61
CA ALA A 265 26.78 12.48 3.86
C ALA A 265 28.03 11.60 3.61
N TYR A 266 27.97 10.69 2.64
CA TYR A 266 29.13 9.90 2.23
C TYR A 266 30.25 10.79 1.67
N LEU A 267 29.92 11.66 0.72
CA LEU A 267 30.87 12.60 0.13
C LEU A 267 31.56 13.48 1.19
N LYS A 268 30.77 13.96 2.16
CA LYS A 268 31.22 14.75 3.30
C LYS A 268 32.19 13.97 4.20
N ARG A 269 31.91 12.69 4.45
CA ARG A 269 32.75 11.83 5.27
C ARG A 269 34.07 11.48 4.60
N GLU A 270 34.04 11.07 3.33
CA GLU A 270 35.24 10.58 2.63
C GLU A 270 36.15 11.72 2.15
N GLU A 271 35.60 12.76 1.52
CA GLU A 271 36.39 13.83 0.89
C GLU A 271 35.92 15.26 1.24
N GLY A 272 35.04 15.42 2.24
CA GLY A 272 34.48 16.73 2.61
C GLY A 272 35.52 17.76 3.04
N HIS A 273 36.73 17.35 3.43
CA HIS A 273 37.85 18.22 3.75
C HIS A 273 38.53 18.83 2.52
N ARG A 274 38.30 18.27 1.32
CA ARG A 274 38.83 18.78 0.04
C ARG A 274 37.81 19.62 -0.73
N ILE A 275 36.53 19.46 -0.41
CA ILE A 275 35.41 20.08 -1.11
C ILE A 275 35.05 21.40 -0.42
N TRP A 276 34.91 22.46 -1.21
CA TRP A 276 34.48 23.78 -0.74
C TRP A 276 33.05 24.05 -1.18
N ILE A 277 32.30 24.73 -0.31
CA ILE A 277 30.95 25.21 -0.60
C ILE A 277 30.79 26.68 -0.17
N THR A 278 29.79 27.36 -0.71
CA THR A 278 29.43 28.72 -0.27
C THR A 278 28.71 28.72 1.09
N LYS A 279 28.99 29.70 1.95
CA LYS A 279 28.30 29.94 3.24
C LYS A 279 26.89 30.55 3.10
N ASP A 280 26.23 30.32 1.97
CA ASP A 280 24.86 30.76 1.76
C ASP A 280 23.90 29.70 2.31
N ARG A 281 23.27 29.99 3.45
CA ARG A 281 22.30 29.10 4.11
C ARG A 281 21.07 28.81 3.25
N SER A 282 20.74 29.70 2.30
CA SER A 282 19.55 29.56 1.46
C SER A 282 19.83 28.77 0.18
N SER A 283 21.06 28.82 -0.33
CA SER A 283 21.46 28.14 -1.57
C SER A 283 22.94 27.73 -1.58
N PRO A 284 23.36 26.74 -0.76
CA PRO A 284 24.76 26.33 -0.68
C PRO A 284 25.25 25.70 -2.00
N LYS A 285 26.30 26.22 -2.63
CA LYS A 285 26.80 25.71 -3.92
C LYS A 285 28.16 25.04 -3.77
N PHE A 286 28.34 23.89 -4.40
CA PHE A 286 29.66 23.26 -4.53
C PHE A 286 30.57 24.11 -5.42
N MET A 287 31.80 24.31 -4.97
CA MET A 287 32.82 25.07 -5.69
C MET A 287 33.87 24.14 -6.28
N ARG A 288 34.31 24.43 -7.51
CA ARG A 288 35.41 23.69 -8.15
C ARG A 288 36.73 23.98 -7.47
N SER A 289 37.00 25.24 -7.14
CA SER A 289 38.21 25.68 -6.46
C SER A 289 37.91 26.72 -5.39
N ALA A 290 38.74 26.74 -4.34
CA ALA A 290 38.77 27.83 -3.36
C ALA A 290 39.39 29.13 -3.93
N LEU A 291 40.03 29.05 -5.10
CA LEU A 291 40.65 30.20 -5.76
C LEU A 291 39.63 31.08 -6.48
N ASP A 292 38.42 30.58 -6.72
CA ASP A 292 37.41 31.25 -7.55
C ASP A 292 36.58 32.31 -6.78
N LYS A 293 36.73 32.41 -5.45
CA LYS A 293 35.96 33.33 -4.58
C LYS A 293 36.75 33.78 -3.36
N ASP A 294 36.26 34.84 -2.72
CA ASP A 294 36.72 35.27 -1.40
C ASP A 294 36.56 34.12 -0.38
N LYS A 295 37.69 33.71 0.23
CA LYS A 295 37.77 32.65 1.23
C LYS A 295 36.86 32.90 2.43
N SER A 296 36.53 34.16 2.74
CA SER A 296 35.63 34.51 3.85
C SER A 296 34.22 33.91 3.65
N SER A 297 33.80 33.77 2.40
CA SER A 297 32.47 33.29 1.97
C SER A 297 32.37 31.77 1.79
N LEU A 298 33.46 31.05 2.02
CA LEU A 298 33.56 29.60 1.77
C LEU A 298 33.71 28.82 3.08
N THR A 299 33.13 27.62 3.10
CA THR A 299 33.36 26.63 4.16
C THR A 299 33.66 25.27 3.53
N ARG A 300 34.35 24.40 4.26
CA ARG A 300 34.53 23.02 3.83
C ARG A 300 33.22 22.26 3.97
N LEU A 301 32.98 21.30 3.08
CA LEU A 301 31.79 20.46 3.18
C LEU A 301 31.76 19.69 4.51
N LYS A 302 32.92 19.24 5.01
CA LYS A 302 33.05 18.55 6.30
C LYS A 302 32.49 19.37 7.47
N ASP A 303 32.67 20.69 7.43
CA ASP A 303 32.32 21.61 8.52
C ASP A 303 30.94 22.25 8.32
N SER A 304 30.27 21.96 7.21
CA SER A 304 28.96 22.50 6.87
C SER A 304 27.81 21.67 7.43
N THR A 305 26.76 22.32 7.91
CA THR A 305 25.47 21.69 8.26
C THR A 305 24.41 21.87 7.18
N GLU A 306 24.79 22.41 6.03
CA GLU A 306 23.87 22.77 4.95
C GLU A 306 23.40 21.54 4.16
N THR A 307 22.18 21.60 3.63
CA THR A 307 21.60 20.58 2.75
C THR A 307 21.54 21.06 1.31
N PHE A 308 21.59 20.12 0.37
CA PHE A 308 21.64 20.40 -1.06
C PHE A 308 20.37 19.95 -1.75
N ASN A 309 19.86 20.77 -2.65
CA ASN A 309 18.68 20.45 -3.46
C ASN A 309 19.01 19.51 -4.64
N LEU A 310 17.97 19.00 -5.31
CA LEU A 310 18.14 18.08 -6.44
C LEU A 310 18.98 18.68 -7.58
N SER A 311 18.88 19.99 -7.83
CA SER A 311 19.66 20.66 -8.89
C SER A 311 21.16 20.60 -8.59
N GLN A 312 21.54 20.85 -7.34
CA GLN A 312 22.94 20.83 -6.88
C GLN A 312 23.51 19.42 -6.87
N ILE A 313 22.72 18.43 -6.43
CA ILE A 313 23.12 17.02 -6.46
C ILE A 313 23.28 16.55 -7.92
N LYS A 314 22.32 16.86 -8.80
CA LYS A 314 22.41 16.51 -10.22
C LYS A 314 23.64 17.10 -10.89
N MET A 315 24.03 18.34 -10.57
CA MET A 315 25.25 18.95 -11.10
C MET A 315 26.49 18.07 -10.84
N LEU A 316 26.59 17.49 -9.63
CA LEU A 316 27.67 16.57 -9.29
C LEU A 316 27.56 15.24 -10.06
N LEU A 317 26.34 14.71 -10.24
CA LEU A 317 26.12 13.49 -11.04
C LEU A 317 26.47 13.68 -12.53
N ASP A 318 26.22 14.87 -13.08
CA ASP A 318 26.55 15.22 -14.45
C ASP A 318 28.06 15.44 -14.67
N THR A 319 28.79 15.80 -13.61
CA THR A 319 30.20 16.16 -13.69
C THR A 319 31.03 15.37 -12.67
N PRO A 320 31.27 14.06 -12.85
CA PRO A 320 32.00 13.24 -11.87
C PRO A 320 33.42 13.73 -11.55
N SER A 321 34.06 14.46 -12.47
CA SER A 321 35.37 15.09 -12.32
C SER A 321 35.28 16.56 -11.91
N PHE A 322 34.20 16.98 -11.25
CA PHE A 322 33.97 18.38 -10.87
C PHE A 322 35.08 18.94 -9.96
N PHE A 323 35.70 18.10 -9.13
CA PHE A 323 36.76 18.50 -8.21
C PHE A 323 38.15 18.27 -8.84
N PRO A 324 39.07 19.25 -8.81
CA PRO A 324 40.38 19.15 -9.48
C PRO A 324 41.29 18.02 -8.98
N HIS A 325 41.12 17.59 -7.72
CA HIS A 325 42.03 16.66 -7.04
C HIS A 325 41.36 15.34 -6.61
N THR A 326 40.11 15.10 -7.02
CA THR A 326 39.38 13.87 -6.73
C THR A 326 38.25 13.68 -7.73
N SER A 327 37.88 12.45 -8.03
CA SER A 327 36.69 12.14 -8.85
C SER A 327 35.67 11.39 -8.00
N LEU A 328 34.39 11.54 -8.32
CA LEU A 328 33.34 10.79 -7.62
C LEU A 328 33.50 9.27 -7.78
N ASP A 329 34.04 8.79 -8.90
CA ASP A 329 34.40 7.37 -9.08
C ASP A 329 35.42 6.90 -8.03
N TYR A 330 36.41 7.75 -7.69
CA TYR A 330 37.38 7.45 -6.65
C TYR A 330 36.77 7.54 -5.24
N VAL A 331 35.96 8.58 -4.97
CA VAL A 331 35.31 8.78 -3.67
C VAL A 331 34.43 7.59 -3.33
N PHE A 332 33.59 7.15 -4.26
CA PHE A 332 32.61 6.09 -4.04
C PHE A 332 33.13 4.68 -4.35
N ARG A 333 34.45 4.47 -4.42
CA ARG A 333 35.04 3.13 -4.65
C ARG A 333 34.59 2.09 -3.61
N GLY A 334 34.33 2.53 -2.37
CA GLY A 334 33.82 1.69 -1.27
C GLY A 334 32.30 1.48 -1.29
N LYS A 335 31.59 2.13 -2.22
CA LYS A 335 30.14 2.06 -2.44
C LYS A 335 29.84 2.01 -3.94
N LYS A 336 30.53 1.11 -4.65
CA LYS A 336 30.55 1.07 -6.12
C LYS A 336 29.16 0.88 -6.73
N SER A 337 28.37 -0.08 -6.21
CA SER A 337 27.01 -0.36 -6.68
C SER A 337 26.07 0.84 -6.53
N PHE A 338 26.13 1.50 -5.36
CA PHE A 338 25.38 2.73 -5.10
C PHE A 338 25.77 3.85 -6.09
N TRP A 339 27.05 4.03 -6.33
CA TRP A 339 27.53 5.04 -7.27
C TRP A 339 27.17 4.74 -8.72
N GLU A 340 27.23 3.46 -9.14
CA GLU A 340 26.77 3.04 -10.47
C GLU A 340 25.29 3.38 -10.67
N TYR A 341 24.44 3.06 -9.69
CA TYR A 341 23.02 3.46 -9.70
C TYR A 341 22.86 4.98 -9.79
N CYS A 342 23.55 5.74 -8.94
CA CYS A 342 23.47 7.21 -8.96
C CYS A 342 23.87 7.81 -10.32
N ARG A 343 24.95 7.30 -10.91
CA ARG A 343 25.54 7.83 -12.14
C ARG A 343 24.73 7.47 -13.39
N LEU A 344 24.14 6.28 -13.42
CA LEU A 344 23.44 5.75 -14.60
C LEU A 344 21.93 5.97 -14.51
N GLU A 345 21.29 5.47 -13.47
CA GLU A 345 19.83 5.42 -13.35
C GLU A 345 19.27 6.71 -12.76
N LEU A 346 19.70 7.08 -11.54
CA LEU A 346 19.18 8.27 -10.86
C LEU A 346 19.42 9.54 -11.70
N ARG A 347 20.61 9.68 -12.29
CA ARG A 347 20.95 10.78 -13.20
C ARG A 347 19.97 10.87 -14.38
N SER A 348 19.63 9.72 -14.98
CA SER A 348 18.69 9.62 -16.10
C SER A 348 17.29 10.03 -15.65
N THR A 349 16.80 9.50 -14.52
CA THR A 349 15.50 9.84 -13.95
C THR A 349 15.36 11.34 -13.63
N LEU A 350 16.38 11.94 -13.01
CA LEU A 350 16.37 13.38 -12.70
C LEU A 350 16.40 14.27 -13.96
N LYS A 351 16.85 13.74 -15.11
CA LYS A 351 16.95 14.47 -16.38
C LYS A 351 15.71 14.29 -17.26
N ASN A 352 15.24 13.06 -17.43
CA ASN A 352 14.19 12.73 -18.40
C ASN A 352 12.79 13.03 -17.88
N GLU A 353 12.59 12.96 -16.56
CA GLU A 353 11.27 13.10 -15.95
C GLU A 353 10.99 14.53 -15.43
N SER A 354 11.81 15.52 -15.82
CA SER A 354 11.69 16.93 -15.44
C SER A 354 11.49 17.19 -13.93
N LEU A 355 11.90 16.27 -13.05
CA LEU A 355 11.66 16.36 -11.60
C LEU A 355 12.27 17.63 -11.00
N ILE A 356 13.42 18.06 -11.51
CA ILE A 356 14.11 19.27 -11.04
C ILE A 356 13.39 20.55 -11.50
N GLU A 357 12.91 20.57 -12.73
CA GLU A 357 12.16 21.71 -13.26
C GLU A 357 10.87 21.89 -12.47
N LEU A 358 10.12 20.80 -12.27
CA LEU A 358 8.91 20.80 -11.46
C LEU A 358 9.19 21.21 -10.02
N ARG A 359 10.24 20.67 -9.39
CA ARG A 359 10.67 21.06 -8.03
C ARG A 359 10.90 22.57 -7.93
N ASN A 360 11.59 23.16 -8.91
CA ASN A 360 11.91 24.58 -8.90
C ASN A 360 10.64 25.42 -9.05
N ILE A 361 9.74 25.09 -9.99
CA ILE A 361 8.46 25.78 -10.20
C ILE A 361 7.61 25.75 -8.93
N LEU A 362 7.45 24.57 -8.32
CA LEU A 362 6.66 24.38 -7.09
C LEU A 362 7.22 25.15 -5.89
N THR A 363 8.54 25.38 -5.84
CA THR A 363 9.18 26.12 -4.74
C THR A 363 9.03 27.64 -4.90
N THR A 364 8.95 28.14 -6.13
CA THR A 364 8.86 29.59 -6.41
C THR A 364 7.43 30.10 -6.52
N HIS A 365 6.41 29.28 -6.21
CA HIS A 365 5.00 29.58 -6.47
C HIS A 365 4.76 30.05 -7.92
N GLY A 366 5.50 29.48 -8.86
CA GLY A 366 5.28 29.74 -10.28
C GLY A 366 3.96 29.12 -10.73
N ASP A 367 3.36 29.67 -11.77
CA ASP A 367 2.13 29.12 -12.35
C ASP A 367 2.43 27.74 -12.94
N VAL A 368 2.06 26.69 -12.19
CA VAL A 368 2.29 25.30 -12.59
C VAL A 368 1.37 25.01 -13.76
N LYS A 369 1.91 24.97 -14.98
CA LYS A 369 1.11 24.60 -16.17
C LYS A 369 0.90 23.10 -16.33
N ALA A 370 1.56 22.29 -15.50
CA ALA A 370 1.49 20.84 -15.56
C ALA A 370 0.07 20.33 -15.27
N HIS A 371 -0.34 19.27 -15.94
CA HIS A 371 -1.63 18.62 -15.66
C HIS A 371 -1.52 17.79 -14.36
N ASP A 372 -2.59 17.65 -13.57
CA ASP A 372 -2.67 16.70 -12.44
C ASP A 372 -2.04 15.33 -12.71
N ARG A 373 -2.18 14.81 -13.94
CA ARG A 373 -1.62 13.52 -14.35
C ARG A 373 -0.09 13.53 -14.32
N GLU A 374 0.54 14.63 -14.73
CA GLU A 374 2.00 14.81 -14.71
C GLU A 374 2.50 14.95 -13.28
N LEU A 375 1.74 15.64 -12.42
CA LEU A 375 2.01 15.73 -10.98
C LEU A 375 1.97 14.33 -10.31
N LEU A 376 0.95 13.53 -10.63
CA LEU A 376 0.83 12.17 -10.10
C LEU A 376 1.88 11.20 -10.70
N LEU A 377 2.43 11.48 -11.89
CA LEU A 377 3.52 10.69 -12.45
C LEU A 377 4.78 10.79 -11.58
N VAL A 378 5.06 11.96 -11.00
CA VAL A 378 6.20 12.15 -10.08
C VAL A 378 6.10 11.22 -8.88
N ARG A 379 4.90 11.14 -8.28
CA ARG A 379 4.63 10.18 -7.21
C ARG A 379 4.96 8.75 -7.65
N ASN A 380 4.52 8.36 -8.84
CA ASN A 380 4.74 7.02 -9.38
C ASN A 380 6.21 6.72 -9.68
N ILE A 381 6.99 7.70 -10.11
CA ILE A 381 8.43 7.55 -10.32
C ILE A 381 9.15 7.36 -8.98
N LEU A 382 8.78 8.16 -7.97
CA LEU A 382 9.46 8.19 -6.68
C LEU A 382 9.14 6.98 -5.81
N LEU A 383 7.86 6.64 -5.68
CA LEU A 383 7.39 5.48 -4.89
C LEU A 383 7.42 4.17 -5.69
N GLY A 384 7.27 4.26 -7.01
CA GLY A 384 7.06 3.13 -7.91
C GLY A 384 5.57 2.87 -8.14
N VAL A 385 5.19 2.46 -9.36
CA VAL A 385 3.91 1.82 -9.67
C VAL A 385 4.19 0.62 -10.57
N GLY A 386 3.89 -0.60 -10.08
CA GLY A 386 4.16 -1.84 -10.82
C GLY A 386 5.64 -2.22 -10.94
N GLY A 387 6.54 -1.56 -10.20
CA GLY A 387 7.99 -1.78 -10.21
C GLY A 387 8.70 -0.94 -9.16
N ARG A 388 10.04 -1.04 -9.04
CA ARG A 388 10.79 -0.30 -8.00
C ARG A 388 10.89 1.19 -8.31
N GLY A 389 10.44 2.04 -7.40
CA GLY A 389 10.61 3.50 -7.47
C GLY A 389 11.99 3.98 -7.00
N VAL A 390 12.27 5.27 -7.20
CA VAL A 390 13.55 5.90 -6.86
C VAL A 390 13.93 5.70 -5.38
N PHE A 391 12.98 5.85 -4.44
CA PHE A 391 13.28 5.65 -3.02
C PHE A 391 13.78 4.24 -2.73
N ASN A 392 13.14 3.25 -3.36
CA ASN A 392 13.45 1.84 -3.19
C ASN A 392 14.87 1.55 -3.70
N ASN A 393 15.18 2.01 -4.92
CA ASN A 393 16.47 1.79 -5.55
C ASN A 393 17.62 2.50 -4.81
N VAL A 394 17.40 3.72 -4.30
CA VAL A 394 18.40 4.43 -3.48
C VAL A 394 18.73 3.63 -2.22
N ILE A 395 17.72 3.15 -1.49
CA ILE A 395 17.90 2.41 -0.24
C ILE A 395 18.57 1.05 -0.50
N GLU A 396 18.08 0.29 -1.47
CA GLU A 396 18.64 -1.02 -1.81
C GLU A 396 20.10 -0.91 -2.25
N ALA A 397 20.42 0.04 -3.14
CA ALA A 397 21.77 0.23 -3.62
C ALA A 397 22.71 0.73 -2.50
N TRP A 398 22.22 1.60 -1.61
CA TRP A 398 23.00 2.13 -0.47
C TRP A 398 23.34 1.07 0.57
N PHE A 399 22.36 0.24 0.95
CA PHE A 399 22.54 -0.84 1.93
C PHE A 399 23.03 -2.16 1.30
N GLU A 400 23.32 -2.17 -0.01
CA GLU A 400 23.79 -3.35 -0.74
C GLU A 400 22.87 -4.56 -0.58
N LEU A 401 21.56 -4.30 -0.54
CA LEU A 401 20.57 -5.36 -0.48
C LEU A 401 20.62 -6.13 -1.80
N SER A 402 21.00 -7.40 -1.72
CA SER A 402 21.07 -8.26 -2.90
C SER A 402 19.72 -8.23 -3.63
N PRO A 403 19.69 -8.10 -4.96
CA PRO A 403 18.48 -8.49 -5.67
C PRO A 403 18.30 -9.97 -5.34
N VAL A 404 17.18 -10.32 -4.71
CA VAL A 404 16.72 -11.71 -4.69
C VAL A 404 16.74 -12.12 -6.16
N LYS A 405 17.72 -12.93 -6.55
CA LYS A 405 17.76 -13.54 -7.87
C LYS A 405 16.49 -14.38 -7.90
N LEU A 406 15.44 -13.87 -8.53
CA LEU A 406 14.36 -14.70 -9.03
C LEU A 406 15.04 -15.73 -9.92
N LYS A 407 15.33 -16.92 -9.35
CA LYS A 407 15.58 -18.10 -10.14
C LYS A 407 14.26 -18.33 -10.86
N VAL A 408 14.22 -17.91 -12.12
CA VAL A 408 13.27 -18.44 -13.08
C VAL A 408 13.58 -19.94 -13.13
N ALA A 409 12.70 -20.71 -12.52
CA ALA A 409 12.65 -22.17 -12.64
C ALA A 409 11.60 -22.51 -13.69
#